data_AF-R5THH3-F1
#
_entry.id   AF-R5THH3-F1
#
_cell.length_a   1.000
_cell.length_b   1.000
_cell.length_c   1.000
_cell.angle_alpha   90.00
_cell.angle_beta   90.00
_cell.angle_gamma   90.00
#
_symmetry.space_group_name_H-M   'P 1'
#
loop_
_entity.id
_entity.type
_entity.pdbx_description
1 polymer ?
#
loop_
_entity_poly.entity_id
_entity_poly.type
_entity_poly.pdbx_seq_one_letter_code
_entity_poly.pdbx_strand_id
1 'polypeptide(L)'
;MRESVRKRRKRKKIGRMILTAILIIAMLAGLCAILIWKVFVVKSVSVKGNEIYTDKQIEDWVLDKEYSWNSLYVYFENKCNKTEEIPFVDSLRIRLKSPQKLEITVVEKGILGYLYVPSLGKNAYFDKDGFVVEISSEIIPGVTKINGLSVQTAELYKKLSIGENSKLLRTLLSVTQLLKKYERVPEVILIQNSNVYLSYGAIQVNLGSGTDLNEKILRMDQILLQLDGMSGMLHLETWSETNTDIYFRNGELVEIPNDVQTVPTQDDSTQQ
;
A
#
# COMPACT_ATOMS: atom_id res chain seq x y z
N MET A 1 76.74 14.10 23.93
CA MET A 1 76.60 14.24 22.46
C MET A 1 76.27 12.93 21.73
N ARG A 2 76.94 11.79 21.99
CA ARG A 2 76.66 10.50 21.31
C ARG A 2 75.27 9.90 21.62
N GLU A 3 74.76 10.06 22.83
CA GLU A 3 73.42 9.58 23.21
C GLU A 3 72.27 10.36 22.58
N SER A 4 72.37 11.69 22.50
CA SER A 4 71.35 12.54 21.86
C SER A 4 71.27 12.30 20.35
N VAL A 5 72.40 12.00 19.70
CA VAL A 5 72.46 11.56 18.29
C VAL A 5 71.85 10.17 18.11
N ARG A 6 72.11 9.22 19.02
CA ARG A 6 71.46 7.88 19.00
C ARG A 6 69.94 7.96 19.22
N LYS A 7 69.45 8.77 20.16
CA LYS A 7 68.01 9.00 20.39
C LYS A 7 67.34 9.68 19.19
N ARG A 8 67.98 10.67 18.55
CA ARG A 8 67.50 11.27 17.28
C ARG A 8 67.43 10.26 16.12
N ARG A 9 68.44 9.39 15.96
CA ARG A 9 68.45 8.33 14.93
C ARG A 9 67.37 7.26 15.17
N LYS A 10 67.13 6.85 16.43
CA LYS A 10 66.04 5.93 16.79
C LYS A 10 64.66 6.53 16.53
N ARG A 11 64.42 7.80 16.89
CA ARG A 11 63.17 8.53 16.59
C ARG A 11 62.93 8.65 15.07
N LYS A 12 63.96 8.95 14.28
CA LYS A 12 63.88 8.97 12.80
C LYS A 12 63.58 7.59 12.20
N LYS A 13 64.12 6.49 12.78
CA LYS A 13 63.79 5.12 12.35
C LYS A 13 62.34 4.74 12.66
N ILE A 14 61.84 5.07 13.85
CA ILE A 14 60.45 4.81 14.26
C ILE A 14 59.47 5.61 13.39
N GLY A 15 59.73 6.90 13.17
CA GLY A 15 58.90 7.72 12.27
C GLY A 15 58.87 7.19 10.83
N ARG A 16 59.99 6.66 10.33
CA ARG A 16 60.04 6.02 9.01
C ARG A 16 59.23 4.72 8.97
N MET A 17 59.26 3.90 10.02
CA MET A 17 58.42 2.68 10.11
C MET A 17 56.92 3.00 10.18
N ILE A 18 56.53 4.03 10.94
CA ILE A 18 55.12 4.48 11.01
C ILE A 18 54.66 4.98 9.64
N LEU A 19 55.49 5.79 8.95
CA LEU A 19 55.17 6.27 7.61
C LEU A 19 55.01 5.12 6.62
N THR A 20 55.91 4.13 6.63
CA THR A 20 55.79 2.95 5.77
C THR A 20 54.53 2.15 6.08
N ALA A 21 54.17 1.98 7.36
CA ALA A 21 52.93 1.31 7.77
C ALA A 21 51.69 2.06 7.26
N ILE A 22 51.65 3.38 7.38
CA ILE A 22 50.56 4.22 6.84
C ILE A 22 50.46 4.07 5.32
N LEU A 23 51.59 4.09 4.60
CA LEU A 23 51.60 3.92 3.15
C LEU A 23 51.09 2.55 2.72
N ILE A 24 51.46 1.48 3.43
CA ILE A 24 50.95 0.12 3.17
C ILE A 24 49.44 0.07 3.41
N ILE A 25 48.96 0.64 4.51
CA ILE A 25 47.52 0.70 4.82
C ILE A 25 46.77 1.49 3.74
N ALA A 26 47.29 2.65 3.32
CA ALA A 26 46.70 3.45 2.26
C ALA A 26 46.66 2.71 0.91
N MET A 27 47.72 1.98 0.58
CA MET A 27 47.78 1.14 -0.63
C MET A 27 46.74 0.02 -0.58
N LEU A 28 46.62 -0.69 0.55
CA LEU A 28 45.60 -1.72 0.74
C LEU A 28 44.18 -1.15 0.68
N ALA A 29 43.95 0.01 1.30
CA ALA A 29 42.68 0.71 1.23
C ALA A 29 42.32 1.11 -0.20
N GLY A 30 43.29 1.61 -0.99
CA GLY A 30 43.10 1.91 -2.40
C GLY A 30 42.75 0.68 -3.24
N LEU A 31 43.42 -0.45 -3.00
CA LEU A 31 43.09 -1.72 -3.68
C LEU A 31 41.68 -2.21 -3.32
N CYS A 32 41.32 -2.15 -2.04
CA CYS A 32 39.97 -2.47 -1.59
C CYS A 32 38.91 -1.56 -2.23
N ALA A 33 39.17 -0.25 -2.34
CA ALA A 33 38.25 0.69 -2.97
C ALA A 33 38.02 0.35 -4.46
N ILE A 34 39.08 0.01 -5.20
CA ILE A 34 38.96 -0.43 -6.60
C ILE A 34 38.16 -1.73 -6.71
N LEU A 35 38.40 -2.69 -5.81
CA LEU A 35 37.64 -3.94 -5.78
C LEU A 35 36.16 -3.68 -5.50
N ILE A 36 35.83 -2.83 -4.53
CA ILE A 36 34.45 -2.47 -4.23
C ILE A 36 33.80 -1.80 -5.46
N TRP A 37 34.49 -0.85 -6.09
CA TRP A 37 34.01 -0.15 -7.28
C TRP A 37 33.67 -1.11 -8.43
N LYS A 38 34.51 -2.11 -8.70
CA LYS A 38 34.30 -3.05 -9.82
C LYS A 38 33.37 -4.21 -9.50
N VAL A 39 33.44 -4.74 -8.28
CA VAL A 39 32.74 -5.98 -7.91
C VAL A 39 31.29 -5.71 -7.53
N PHE A 40 31.00 -4.56 -6.92
CA PHE A 40 29.67 -4.24 -6.36
C PHE A 40 28.75 -3.49 -7.33
N VAL A 41 29.01 -3.56 -8.64
CA VAL A 41 28.10 -3.00 -9.64
C VAL A 41 26.81 -3.83 -9.67
N VAL A 42 25.66 -3.19 -9.51
CA VAL A 42 24.34 -3.84 -9.60
C VAL A 42 24.16 -4.40 -11.00
N LYS A 43 23.83 -5.70 -11.10
CA LYS A 43 23.53 -6.37 -12.38
C LYS A 43 22.16 -7.01 -12.42
N SER A 44 21.59 -7.31 -11.27
CA SER A 44 20.29 -7.96 -11.17
C SER A 44 19.64 -7.57 -9.86
N VAL A 45 18.37 -7.19 -9.98
CA VAL A 45 17.47 -6.93 -8.87
C VAL A 45 16.34 -7.95 -8.94
N SER A 46 15.95 -8.50 -7.80
CA SER A 46 14.75 -9.30 -7.65
C SER A 46 13.82 -8.59 -6.69
N VAL A 47 12.58 -8.36 -7.12
CA VAL A 47 11.55 -7.76 -6.29
C VAL A 47 10.57 -8.85 -5.85
N LYS A 48 10.07 -8.73 -4.62
CA LYS A 48 9.10 -9.67 -4.02
C LYS A 48 8.11 -8.91 -3.16
N GLY A 49 6.88 -9.43 -3.07
CA GLY A 49 5.82 -8.87 -2.22
C GLY A 49 5.17 -7.62 -2.83
N ASN A 50 5.33 -7.43 -4.14
CA ASN A 50 4.72 -6.38 -4.93
C ASN A 50 3.56 -6.96 -5.74
N GLU A 51 2.33 -6.64 -5.32
CA GLU A 51 1.09 -6.99 -6.02
C GLU A 51 0.50 -5.75 -6.72
N ILE A 52 0.71 -4.56 -6.15
CA ILE A 52 0.23 -3.27 -6.67
C ILE A 52 1.11 -2.75 -7.80
N TYR A 53 2.44 -2.79 -7.62
CA TYR A 53 3.41 -2.26 -8.59
C TYR A 53 4.26 -3.35 -9.22
N THR A 54 4.71 -3.09 -10.45
CA THR A 54 5.63 -3.99 -11.14
C THR A 54 7.03 -3.95 -10.55
N ASP A 55 7.79 -5.05 -10.72
CA ASP A 55 9.19 -5.14 -10.31
C ASP A 55 10.02 -3.94 -10.79
N LYS A 56 9.78 -3.53 -12.04
CA LYS A 56 10.51 -2.44 -12.66
C LYS A 56 10.22 -1.08 -12.02
N GLN A 57 8.96 -0.78 -11.67
CA GLN A 57 8.62 0.46 -10.97
C GLN A 57 9.30 0.53 -9.60
N ILE A 58 9.29 -0.57 -8.85
CA ILE A 58 9.97 -0.65 -7.55
C ILE A 58 11.49 -0.51 -7.72
N GLU A 59 12.06 -1.19 -8.72
CA GLU A 59 13.49 -1.09 -9.03
C GLU A 59 13.89 0.34 -9.39
N ASP A 60 13.15 0.99 -10.28
CA ASP A 60 13.41 2.36 -10.72
C ASP A 60 13.37 3.34 -9.52
N TRP A 61 12.36 3.26 -8.65
CA TRP A 61 12.29 4.10 -7.44
C TRP A 61 13.43 3.86 -6.46
N VAL A 62 13.86 2.60 -6.29
CA VAL A 62 14.96 2.26 -5.37
C VAL A 62 16.32 2.65 -5.96
N LEU A 63 16.46 2.60 -7.29
CA LEU A 63 17.72 2.85 -7.99
C LEU A 63 17.86 4.27 -8.58
N ASP A 64 16.96 5.20 -8.26
CA ASP A 64 16.97 6.56 -8.83
C ASP A 64 18.09 7.49 -8.31
N LYS A 65 18.83 7.08 -7.27
CA LYS A 65 19.88 7.90 -6.64
C LYS A 65 21.21 7.83 -7.41
N GLU A 66 22.00 8.90 -7.32
CA GLU A 66 23.28 9.09 -8.03
C GLU A 66 24.25 7.88 -7.93
N TYR A 67 24.31 7.22 -6.77
CA TYR A 67 25.22 6.10 -6.51
C TYR A 67 24.54 4.72 -6.51
N SER A 68 23.27 4.64 -6.91
CA SER A 68 22.50 3.39 -6.89
C SER A 68 22.99 2.31 -7.87
N TRP A 69 23.92 2.64 -8.76
CA TRP A 69 24.67 1.65 -9.54
C TRP A 69 25.55 0.73 -8.67
N ASN A 70 25.85 1.11 -7.41
CA ASN A 70 26.63 0.34 -6.46
C ASN A 70 25.73 -0.36 -5.42
N SER A 71 25.75 -1.69 -5.40
CA SER A 71 24.89 -2.51 -4.54
C SER A 71 25.16 -2.33 -3.05
N LEU A 72 26.41 -2.00 -2.68
CA LEU A 72 26.79 -1.76 -1.30
C LEU A 72 26.27 -0.41 -0.83
N TYR A 73 26.32 0.61 -1.70
CA TYR A 73 25.69 1.90 -1.46
C TYR A 73 24.19 1.73 -1.21
N VAL A 74 23.46 1.07 -2.13
CA VAL A 74 22.01 0.85 -1.98
C VAL A 74 21.69 0.11 -0.67
N TYR A 75 22.47 -0.93 -0.34
CA TYR A 75 22.30 -1.69 0.90
C TYR A 75 22.47 -0.82 2.17
N PHE A 76 23.50 0.02 2.22
CA PHE A 76 23.75 0.89 3.38
C PHE A 76 22.80 2.08 3.44
N GLU A 77 22.48 2.67 2.30
CA GLU A 77 21.51 3.76 2.18
C GLU A 77 20.16 3.35 2.79
N ASN A 78 19.64 2.18 2.42
CA ASN A 78 18.40 1.64 2.99
C ASN A 78 18.47 1.32 4.49
N LYS A 79 19.67 1.09 5.03
CA LYS A 79 19.85 0.75 6.45
C LYS A 79 20.05 1.98 7.33
N CYS A 80 20.67 3.02 6.77
CA CYS A 80 21.01 4.24 7.48
C CYS A 80 19.94 5.33 7.31
N ASN A 81 19.28 5.38 6.16
CA ASN A 81 18.28 6.38 5.84
C ASN A 81 16.90 5.74 5.75
N LYS A 82 15.87 6.52 6.06
CA LYS A 82 14.49 6.13 5.74
C LYS A 82 14.34 6.19 4.23
N THR A 83 13.93 5.09 3.64
CA THR A 83 13.53 5.04 2.22
C THR A 83 12.42 6.06 1.99
N GLU A 84 12.42 6.69 0.83
CA GLU A 84 11.36 7.62 0.45
C GLU A 84 10.00 6.91 0.49
N GLU A 85 8.96 7.66 0.88
CA GLU A 85 7.61 7.12 0.97
C GLU A 85 7.08 6.86 -0.45
N ILE A 86 6.87 5.58 -0.76
CA ILE A 86 6.23 5.14 -2.00
C ILE A 86 4.74 4.93 -1.69
N PRO A 87 3.81 5.51 -2.47
CA PRO A 87 2.38 5.38 -2.22
C PRO A 87 1.98 3.91 -2.12
N PHE A 88 1.11 3.56 -1.16
CA PHE A 88 0.63 2.19 -0.91
C PHE A 88 1.68 1.15 -0.49
N VAL A 89 2.95 1.54 -0.37
CA VAL A 89 4.00 0.71 0.23
C VAL A 89 4.18 1.12 1.69
N ASP A 90 4.13 0.15 2.60
CA ASP A 90 4.39 0.38 4.02
C ASP A 90 5.90 0.40 4.31
N SER A 91 6.64 -0.57 3.76
CA SER A 91 8.09 -0.58 3.89
C SER A 91 8.80 -1.34 2.78
N LEU A 92 10.05 -0.95 2.54
CA LEU A 92 10.99 -1.65 1.66
C LEU A 92 12.13 -2.24 2.47
N ARG A 93 12.49 -3.48 2.18
CA ARG A 93 13.65 -4.16 2.77
C ARG A 93 14.59 -4.61 1.68
N ILE A 94 15.77 -4.01 1.64
CA ILE A 94 16.79 -4.33 0.65
C ILE A 94 17.83 -5.26 1.28
N ARG A 95 18.14 -6.36 0.59
CA ARG A 95 19.15 -7.33 0.97
C ARG A 95 20.16 -7.54 -0.15
N LEU A 96 21.43 -7.56 0.22
CA LEU A 96 22.51 -7.96 -0.69
C LEU A 96 22.61 -9.49 -0.73
N LYS A 97 22.23 -10.12 -1.85
CA LYS A 97 22.35 -11.58 -2.04
C LYS A 97 23.73 -12.00 -2.50
N SER A 98 24.35 -11.15 -3.30
CA SER A 98 25.75 -11.24 -3.73
C SER A 98 26.23 -9.83 -4.06
N PRO A 99 27.53 -9.59 -4.28
CA PRO A 99 28.02 -8.25 -4.60
C PRO A 99 27.32 -7.59 -5.79
N GLN A 100 26.72 -8.35 -6.71
CA GLN A 100 26.06 -7.80 -7.91
C GLN A 100 24.54 -8.00 -7.93
N LYS A 101 23.97 -8.55 -6.85
CA LYS A 101 22.55 -8.93 -6.78
C LYS A 101 21.86 -8.38 -5.53
N LEU A 102 20.80 -7.62 -5.75
CA LEU A 102 19.93 -7.10 -4.71
C LEU A 102 18.59 -7.87 -4.71
N GLU A 103 18.05 -8.08 -3.52
CA GLU A 103 16.66 -8.51 -3.32
C GLU A 103 15.93 -7.39 -2.59
N ILE A 104 14.86 -6.89 -3.19
CA ILE A 104 13.96 -5.91 -2.61
C ILE A 104 12.70 -6.65 -2.17
N THR A 105 12.40 -6.63 -0.88
CA THR A 105 11.13 -7.13 -0.34
C THR A 105 10.25 -5.95 -0.03
N VAL A 106 9.12 -5.88 -0.71
CA VAL A 106 8.07 -4.88 -0.54
C VAL A 106 7.07 -5.41 0.48
N VAL A 107 6.68 -4.55 1.42
CA VAL A 107 5.54 -4.75 2.29
C VAL A 107 4.51 -3.70 1.90
N GLU A 108 3.43 -4.13 1.28
CA GLU A 108 2.34 -3.24 0.87
C GLU A 108 1.40 -2.93 2.04
N LYS A 109 0.71 -1.79 1.98
CA LYS A 109 -0.25 -1.40 3.00
C LYS A 109 -1.46 -2.33 2.97
N GLY A 110 -1.93 -2.73 4.16
CA GLY A 110 -3.09 -3.61 4.30
C GLY A 110 -4.41 -2.89 4.03
N ILE A 111 -4.82 -2.80 2.77
CA ILE A 111 -6.03 -2.06 2.33
C ILE A 111 -7.25 -3.00 2.31
N LEU A 112 -8.40 -2.49 2.77
CA LEU A 112 -9.72 -3.15 2.62
C LEU A 112 -10.66 -2.43 1.66
N GLY A 113 -10.47 -1.14 1.46
CA GLY A 113 -11.31 -0.35 0.57
C GLY A 113 -10.87 1.10 0.53
N TYR A 114 -11.56 1.88 -0.29
CA TYR A 114 -11.39 3.33 -0.35
C TYR A 114 -12.71 4.05 -0.53
N LEU A 115 -12.73 5.33 -0.17
CA LEU A 115 -13.84 6.23 -0.42
C LEU A 115 -13.34 7.60 -0.87
N TYR A 116 -14.13 8.29 -1.68
CA TYR A 116 -13.80 9.63 -2.14
C TYR A 116 -14.08 10.65 -1.02
N VAL A 117 -13.13 11.57 -0.81
CA VAL A 117 -13.23 12.65 0.18
C VAL A 117 -13.31 13.99 -0.55
N PRO A 118 -14.51 14.60 -0.68
CA PRO A 118 -14.70 15.81 -1.49
C PRO A 118 -13.85 16.99 -1.05
N SER A 119 -13.62 17.17 0.27
CA SER A 119 -12.81 18.26 0.81
C SER A 119 -11.33 18.19 0.42
N LEU A 120 -10.84 17.00 0.04
CA LEU A 120 -9.45 16.77 -0.36
C LEU A 120 -9.30 16.59 -1.87
N GLY A 121 -10.40 16.34 -2.60
CA GLY A 121 -10.35 15.95 -4.01
C GLY A 121 -9.59 14.65 -4.26
N LYS A 122 -9.55 13.75 -3.26
CA LYS A 122 -8.74 12.53 -3.25
C LYS A 122 -9.50 11.37 -2.62
N ASN A 123 -9.01 10.15 -2.86
CA ASN A 123 -9.50 8.95 -2.20
C ASN A 123 -8.75 8.72 -0.88
N ALA A 124 -9.49 8.33 0.15
CA ALA A 124 -8.93 7.84 1.41
C ALA A 124 -9.03 6.31 1.43
N TYR A 125 -7.88 5.64 1.50
CA TYR A 125 -7.76 4.19 1.61
C TYR A 125 -7.64 3.80 3.07
N PHE A 126 -8.33 2.74 3.47
CA PHE A 126 -8.39 2.33 4.87
C PHE A 126 -8.08 0.85 5.09
N ASP A 127 -7.61 0.54 6.30
CA ASP A 127 -7.26 -0.81 6.74
C ASP A 127 -8.41 -1.55 7.43
N LYS A 128 -8.12 -2.75 7.93
CA LYS A 128 -9.09 -3.59 8.64
C LYS A 128 -9.71 -2.95 9.88
N ASP A 129 -9.01 -2.03 10.51
CA ASP A 129 -9.45 -1.38 11.74
C ASP A 129 -10.11 -0.01 11.45
N GLY A 130 -10.15 0.39 10.18
CA GLY A 130 -10.75 1.62 9.67
C GLY A 130 -9.80 2.82 9.73
N PHE A 131 -8.50 2.62 9.93
CA PHE A 131 -7.51 3.68 9.85
C PHE A 131 -7.19 4.00 8.41
N VAL A 132 -7.06 5.30 8.11
CA VAL A 132 -6.62 5.77 6.79
C VAL A 132 -5.13 5.47 6.65
N VAL A 133 -4.78 4.67 5.66
CA VAL A 133 -3.40 4.24 5.39
C VAL A 133 -2.80 4.92 4.17
N GLU A 134 -3.63 5.47 3.28
CA GLU A 134 -3.17 6.23 2.11
C GLU A 134 -4.20 7.30 1.71
N ILE A 135 -3.73 8.45 1.23
CA ILE A 135 -4.58 9.48 0.61
C ILE A 135 -4.02 9.79 -0.78
N SER A 136 -4.70 9.30 -1.81
CA SER A 136 -4.20 9.39 -3.19
C SER A 136 -5.33 9.62 -4.19
N SER A 137 -5.00 10.22 -5.33
CA SER A 137 -5.88 10.28 -6.50
C SER A 137 -5.78 9.01 -7.36
N GLU A 138 -4.72 8.22 -7.16
CA GLU A 138 -4.53 6.94 -7.84
C GLU A 138 -5.59 5.94 -7.39
N ILE A 139 -6.07 5.11 -8.33
CA ILE A 139 -7.03 4.04 -8.11
C ILE A 139 -6.32 2.71 -8.37
N ILE A 140 -6.24 1.87 -7.34
CA ILE A 140 -5.65 0.54 -7.47
C ILE A 140 -6.73 -0.47 -7.89
N PRO A 141 -6.51 -1.24 -8.97
CA PRO A 141 -7.40 -2.32 -9.37
C PRO A 141 -7.63 -3.35 -8.25
N GLY A 142 -8.85 -3.88 -8.15
CA GLY A 142 -9.18 -4.91 -7.17
C GLY A 142 -9.45 -4.42 -5.75
N VAL A 143 -9.32 -3.11 -5.47
CA VAL A 143 -9.72 -2.53 -4.20
C VAL A 143 -11.18 -2.09 -4.26
N THR A 144 -11.98 -2.50 -3.28
CA THR A 144 -13.40 -2.14 -3.19
C THR A 144 -13.61 -0.64 -2.94
N LYS A 145 -14.45 -0.03 -3.76
CA LYS A 145 -14.92 1.34 -3.58
C LYS A 145 -16.12 1.39 -2.64
N ILE A 146 -16.13 2.33 -1.70
CA ILE A 146 -17.24 2.53 -0.76
C ILE A 146 -18.04 3.77 -1.15
N ASN A 147 -19.35 3.59 -1.39
CA ASN A 147 -20.31 4.62 -1.78
C ASN A 147 -21.42 4.76 -0.73
N GLY A 148 -22.11 5.91 -0.75
CA GLY A 148 -23.25 6.20 0.13
C GLY A 148 -22.89 6.60 1.56
N LEU A 149 -21.59 6.71 1.87
CA LEU A 149 -21.08 7.26 3.13
C LEU A 149 -20.47 8.63 2.89
N SER A 150 -20.87 9.63 3.68
CA SER A 150 -20.26 10.96 3.66
C SER A 150 -19.14 11.05 4.68
N VAL A 151 -17.92 11.28 4.20
CA VAL A 151 -16.73 11.53 5.02
C VAL A 151 -16.27 12.96 4.74
N GLN A 152 -16.41 13.83 5.74
CA GLN A 152 -16.09 15.25 5.58
C GLN A 152 -14.58 15.48 5.46
N THR A 153 -13.78 14.74 6.22
CA THR A 153 -12.33 14.84 6.23
C THR A 153 -11.71 13.46 6.44
N ALA A 154 -10.50 13.30 5.91
CA ALA A 154 -9.67 12.12 6.16
C ALA A 154 -8.25 12.59 6.48
N GLU A 155 -7.62 11.90 7.42
CA GLU A 155 -6.26 12.19 7.83
C GLU A 155 -5.49 10.88 7.95
N LEU A 156 -4.26 10.87 7.45
CA LEU A 156 -3.39 9.70 7.48
C LEU A 156 -3.19 9.22 8.93
N TYR A 157 -3.27 7.90 9.13
CA TYR A 157 -3.17 7.21 10.41
C TYR A 157 -4.28 7.55 11.44
N LYS A 158 -5.34 8.25 11.03
CA LYS A 158 -6.54 8.42 11.85
C LYS A 158 -7.66 7.52 11.35
N LYS A 159 -8.57 7.18 12.26
CA LYS A 159 -9.76 6.39 11.93
C LYS A 159 -10.74 7.21 11.09
N LEU A 160 -11.34 6.59 10.08
CA LEU A 160 -12.38 7.21 9.27
C LEU A 160 -13.50 7.74 10.15
N SER A 161 -13.80 9.03 9.99
CA SER A 161 -14.88 9.71 10.70
C SER A 161 -16.13 9.73 9.82
N ILE A 162 -16.89 8.64 9.86
CA ILE A 162 -18.14 8.47 9.10
C ILE A 162 -19.31 9.06 9.92
N GLY A 163 -19.31 10.39 10.09
CA GLY A 163 -20.30 11.12 10.89
C GLY A 163 -20.44 10.63 12.34
N GLU A 164 -21.59 10.91 12.98
CA GLU A 164 -21.87 10.49 14.36
C GLU A 164 -22.14 8.97 14.51
N ASN A 165 -22.18 8.21 13.41
CA ASN A 165 -22.72 6.86 13.42
C ASN A 165 -21.63 5.76 13.44
N SER A 166 -21.06 5.54 14.62
CA SER A 166 -20.09 4.46 14.87
C SER A 166 -20.57 3.04 14.47
N LYS A 167 -21.89 2.83 14.38
CA LYS A 167 -22.48 1.55 13.95
C LYS A 167 -22.26 1.30 12.46
N LEU A 168 -22.39 2.31 11.60
CA LEU A 168 -22.16 2.18 10.16
C LEU A 168 -20.72 1.81 9.84
N LEU A 169 -19.76 2.47 10.52
CA LEU A 169 -18.34 2.12 10.36
C LEU A 169 -18.08 0.67 10.80
N ARG A 170 -18.67 0.21 11.90
CA ARG A 170 -18.56 -1.19 12.34
C ARG A 170 -19.13 -2.15 11.30
N THR A 171 -20.34 -1.88 10.78
CA THR A 171 -20.96 -2.71 9.74
C THR A 171 -20.10 -2.75 8.48
N LEU A 172 -19.61 -1.60 8.00
CA LEU A 172 -18.70 -1.53 6.86
C LEU A 172 -17.46 -2.41 7.07
N LEU A 173 -16.77 -2.25 8.20
CA LEU A 173 -15.56 -3.01 8.51
C LEU A 173 -15.84 -4.51 8.65
N SER A 174 -16.96 -4.89 9.28
CA SER A 174 -17.36 -6.30 9.37
C SER A 174 -17.64 -6.91 8.01
N VAL A 175 -18.37 -6.19 7.14
CA VAL A 175 -18.67 -6.64 5.78
C VAL A 175 -17.39 -6.79 4.96
N THR A 176 -16.53 -5.76 4.90
CA THR A 176 -15.29 -5.82 4.08
C THR A 176 -14.33 -6.91 4.57
N GLN A 177 -14.20 -7.11 5.89
CA GLN A 177 -13.38 -8.20 6.44
C GLN A 177 -13.93 -9.59 6.09
N LEU A 178 -15.25 -9.79 6.19
CA LEU A 178 -15.88 -11.07 5.85
C LEU A 178 -15.76 -11.35 4.34
N LEU A 179 -16.01 -10.36 3.49
CA LEU A 179 -15.86 -10.50 2.04
C LEU A 179 -14.42 -10.85 1.64
N LYS A 180 -13.42 -10.23 2.29
CA LYS A 180 -12.02 -10.60 2.10
C LYS A 180 -11.71 -12.02 2.58
N LYS A 181 -12.24 -12.43 3.73
CA LYS A 181 -12.07 -13.79 4.29
C LYS A 181 -12.60 -14.87 3.33
N TYR A 182 -13.70 -14.60 2.65
CA TYR A 182 -14.33 -15.53 1.70
C TYR A 182 -13.86 -15.34 0.25
N GLU A 183 -12.86 -14.49 -0.02
CA GLU A 183 -12.36 -14.19 -1.37
C GLU A 183 -13.49 -13.74 -2.34
N ARG A 184 -14.43 -12.96 -1.81
CA ARG A 184 -15.57 -12.37 -2.53
C ARG A 184 -15.55 -10.86 -2.38
N VAL A 185 -14.46 -10.24 -2.84
CA VAL A 185 -14.28 -8.79 -2.81
C VAL A 185 -15.09 -8.16 -3.95
N PRO A 186 -16.09 -7.31 -3.67
CA PRO A 186 -16.88 -6.64 -4.70
C PRO A 186 -16.14 -5.41 -5.26
N GLU A 187 -16.58 -4.96 -6.44
CA GLU A 187 -16.09 -3.71 -7.02
C GLU A 187 -16.55 -2.50 -6.19
N VAL A 188 -17.82 -2.51 -5.78
CA VAL A 188 -18.45 -1.43 -5.01
C VAL A 188 -19.26 -1.99 -3.86
N ILE A 189 -19.15 -1.33 -2.70
CA ILE A 189 -20.10 -1.43 -1.60
C ILE A 189 -20.86 -0.12 -1.49
N LEU A 190 -22.17 -0.17 -1.65
CA LEU A 190 -23.06 0.95 -1.44
C LEU A 190 -23.76 0.79 -0.09
N ILE A 191 -23.63 1.78 0.78
CA ILE A 191 -24.39 1.85 2.03
C ILE A 191 -25.48 2.91 1.89
N GLN A 192 -26.74 2.49 1.93
CA GLN A 192 -27.88 3.38 1.83
C GLN A 192 -28.93 3.00 2.87
N ASN A 193 -29.40 3.96 3.66
CA ASN A 193 -30.41 3.73 4.71
C ASN A 193 -30.07 2.58 5.67
N SER A 194 -28.79 2.38 6.00
CA SER A 194 -28.26 1.25 6.79
C SER A 194 -28.35 -0.14 6.14
N ASN A 195 -28.76 -0.21 4.87
CA ASN A 195 -28.64 -1.40 4.04
C ASN A 195 -27.30 -1.39 3.29
N VAL A 196 -26.77 -2.59 3.07
CA VAL A 196 -25.52 -2.81 2.36
C VAL A 196 -25.82 -3.52 1.04
N TYR A 197 -25.37 -2.91 -0.04
CA TYR A 197 -25.44 -3.46 -1.39
C TYR A 197 -24.02 -3.73 -1.90
N LEU A 198 -23.79 -4.91 -2.46
CA LEU A 198 -22.51 -5.30 -3.06
C LEU A 198 -22.66 -5.37 -4.57
N SER A 199 -21.66 -4.94 -5.32
CA SER A 199 -21.68 -4.97 -6.79
C SER A 199 -20.55 -5.86 -7.34
N TYR A 200 -20.94 -6.80 -8.19
CA TYR A 200 -20.05 -7.72 -8.92
C TYR A 200 -20.40 -7.61 -10.42
N GLY A 201 -19.95 -6.54 -11.07
CA GLY A 201 -20.33 -6.24 -12.45
C GLY A 201 -21.85 -6.08 -12.63
N ALA A 202 -22.46 -7.00 -13.40
CA ALA A 202 -23.88 -6.96 -13.72
C ALA A 202 -24.81 -7.51 -12.62
N ILE A 203 -24.25 -8.08 -11.56
CA ILE A 203 -24.98 -8.64 -10.41
C ILE A 203 -24.78 -7.72 -9.21
N GLN A 204 -25.89 -7.39 -8.55
CA GLN A 204 -25.87 -6.76 -7.23
C GLN A 204 -26.41 -7.71 -6.17
N VAL A 205 -25.97 -7.53 -4.94
CA VAL A 205 -26.41 -8.30 -3.78
C VAL A 205 -26.92 -7.35 -2.72
N ASN A 206 -28.19 -7.48 -2.32
CA ASN A 206 -28.74 -6.80 -1.17
C ASN A 206 -28.50 -7.66 0.08
N LEU A 207 -27.53 -7.28 0.91
CA LEU A 207 -27.27 -7.96 2.19
C LEU A 207 -28.24 -7.51 3.29
N GLY A 208 -28.90 -6.36 3.09
CA GLY A 208 -29.69 -5.69 4.10
C GLY A 208 -28.83 -5.14 5.22
N SER A 209 -29.30 -5.29 6.45
CA SER A 209 -28.61 -4.79 7.64
C SER A 209 -27.40 -5.64 8.03
N GLY A 210 -26.59 -5.13 8.97
CA GLY A 210 -25.40 -5.81 9.50
C GLY A 210 -25.65 -7.04 10.39
N THR A 211 -26.80 -7.72 10.28
CA THR A 211 -27.10 -8.97 10.99
C THR A 211 -26.80 -10.19 10.13
N ASP A 212 -26.41 -11.29 10.77
CA ASP A 212 -26.23 -12.60 10.12
C ASP A 212 -25.25 -12.57 8.93
N LEU A 213 -24.31 -11.63 8.95
CA LEU A 213 -23.45 -11.30 7.81
C LEU A 213 -22.60 -12.50 7.36
N ASN A 214 -22.08 -13.27 8.30
CA ASN A 214 -21.22 -14.40 8.01
C ASN A 214 -21.98 -15.48 7.23
N GLU A 215 -23.18 -15.82 7.68
CA GLU A 215 -24.06 -16.83 7.10
C GLU A 215 -24.66 -16.38 5.77
N LYS A 216 -24.97 -15.08 5.63
CA LYS A 216 -25.39 -14.47 4.36
C LYS A 216 -24.27 -14.51 3.33
N ILE A 217 -23.06 -14.07 3.68
CA ILE A 217 -21.91 -14.06 2.76
C ILE A 217 -21.52 -15.48 2.34
N LEU A 218 -21.57 -16.47 3.25
CA LEU A 218 -21.31 -17.87 2.92
C LEU A 218 -22.31 -18.43 1.88
N ARG A 219 -23.59 -18.07 1.99
CA ARG A 219 -24.62 -18.49 1.01
C ARG A 219 -24.50 -17.75 -0.30
N MET A 220 -24.24 -16.44 -0.23
CA MET A 220 -23.97 -15.62 -1.40
C MET A 220 -22.84 -16.22 -2.25
N ASP A 221 -21.74 -16.64 -1.64
CA ASP A 221 -20.61 -17.29 -2.33
C ASP A 221 -21.05 -18.48 -3.19
N GLN A 222 -21.89 -19.36 -2.64
CA GLN A 222 -22.39 -20.54 -3.35
C GLN A 222 -23.38 -20.19 -4.47
N ILE A 223 -24.20 -19.15 -4.27
CA ILE A 223 -25.25 -18.75 -5.22
C ILE A 223 -24.67 -17.95 -6.38
N LEU A 224 -23.69 -17.07 -6.15
CA LEU A 224 -23.10 -16.23 -7.20
C LEU A 224 -22.55 -17.06 -8.37
N LEU A 225 -22.01 -18.25 -8.10
CA LEU A 225 -21.53 -19.17 -9.14
C LEU A 225 -22.64 -19.63 -10.11
N GLN A 226 -23.90 -19.65 -9.66
CA GLN A 226 -25.04 -20.06 -10.47
C GLN A 226 -25.65 -18.91 -11.27
N LEU A 227 -25.26 -17.67 -10.94
CA LEU A 227 -25.77 -16.45 -11.56
C LEU A 227 -24.83 -15.92 -12.65
N ASP A 228 -23.79 -16.67 -13.02
CA ASP A 228 -22.82 -16.24 -14.04
C ASP A 228 -23.52 -15.93 -15.38
N GLY A 229 -23.17 -14.79 -15.96
CA GLY A 229 -23.81 -14.25 -17.16
C GLY A 229 -25.21 -13.63 -16.96
N MET A 230 -25.76 -13.63 -15.74
CA MET A 230 -27.03 -12.96 -15.43
C MET A 230 -26.83 -11.49 -15.04
N SER A 231 -27.93 -10.74 -15.02
CA SER A 231 -27.94 -9.36 -14.50
C SER A 231 -29.18 -9.13 -13.64
N GLY A 232 -28.97 -8.56 -12.45
CA GLY A 232 -30.04 -8.33 -11.49
C GLY A 232 -29.57 -8.32 -10.04
N MET A 233 -30.52 -8.43 -9.13
CA MET A 233 -30.29 -8.35 -7.69
C MET A 233 -30.55 -9.66 -6.99
N LEU A 234 -29.56 -10.13 -6.23
CA LEU A 234 -29.71 -11.22 -5.28
C LEU A 234 -30.11 -10.65 -3.91
N HIS A 235 -31.29 -11.03 -3.44
CA HIS A 235 -31.85 -10.59 -2.17
C HIS A 235 -31.48 -11.57 -1.05
N LEU A 236 -30.65 -11.13 -0.11
CA LEU A 236 -30.28 -11.85 1.11
C LEU A 236 -30.72 -11.11 2.39
N GLU A 237 -31.29 -9.92 2.27
CA GLU A 237 -31.61 -9.04 3.40
C GLU A 237 -32.56 -9.68 4.41
N THR A 238 -33.47 -10.55 3.95
CA THR A 238 -34.46 -11.26 4.77
C THR A 238 -33.93 -12.54 5.41
N TRP A 239 -32.74 -13.00 5.01
CA TRP A 239 -32.20 -14.26 5.49
C TRP A 239 -31.83 -14.19 6.99
N SER A 240 -32.26 -15.22 7.74
CA SER A 240 -31.92 -15.49 9.14
C SER A 240 -32.02 -17.00 9.42
N GLU A 241 -31.74 -17.42 10.65
CA GLU A 241 -31.95 -18.81 11.07
C GLU A 241 -33.42 -19.26 11.00
N THR A 242 -34.37 -18.32 11.08
CA THR A 242 -35.81 -18.60 11.07
C THR A 242 -36.50 -18.25 9.74
N ASN A 243 -35.84 -17.46 8.88
CA ASN A 243 -36.30 -17.15 7.53
C ASN A 243 -35.18 -17.43 6.53
N THR A 244 -35.31 -18.51 5.76
CA THR A 244 -34.27 -18.94 4.82
C THR A 244 -34.48 -18.45 3.39
N ASP A 245 -35.44 -17.53 3.17
CA ASP A 245 -35.76 -17.03 1.84
C ASP A 245 -34.61 -16.22 1.23
N ILE A 246 -34.18 -16.66 0.05
CA ILE A 246 -33.22 -16.00 -0.82
C ILE A 246 -33.76 -16.10 -2.24
N TYR A 247 -33.76 -15.00 -2.98
CA TYR A 247 -34.26 -14.98 -4.36
C TYR A 247 -33.47 -14.00 -5.21
N PHE A 248 -33.45 -14.25 -6.52
CA PHE A 248 -32.80 -13.40 -7.52
C PHE A 248 -33.85 -12.74 -8.40
N ARG A 249 -33.69 -11.44 -8.68
CA ARG A 249 -34.55 -10.67 -9.57
C ARG A 249 -33.77 -10.13 -10.75
N ASN A 250 -34.11 -10.63 -11.94
CA ASN A 250 -33.50 -10.20 -13.19
C ASN A 250 -33.78 -8.71 -13.47
N GLY A 251 -32.74 -7.96 -13.85
CA GLY A 251 -32.82 -6.56 -14.26
C GLY A 251 -33.06 -5.55 -13.12
N GLU A 252 -33.28 -6.00 -11.88
CA GLU A 252 -33.35 -5.11 -10.72
C GLU A 252 -31.92 -4.72 -10.30
N LEU A 253 -31.60 -3.43 -10.33
CA LEU A 253 -30.33 -2.87 -9.89
C LEU A 253 -30.58 -1.55 -9.17
N VAL A 254 -29.86 -1.31 -8.08
CA VAL A 254 -29.81 -0.01 -7.41
C VAL A 254 -28.76 0.85 -8.10
N GLU A 255 -29.13 2.11 -8.36
CA GLU A 255 -28.20 3.10 -8.89
C GLU A 255 -27.10 3.39 -7.88
N ILE A 256 -25.85 3.25 -8.33
CA ILE A 256 -24.68 3.64 -7.54
C ILE A 256 -24.43 5.12 -7.82
N PRO A 257 -24.56 6.02 -6.83
CA PRO A 257 -24.30 7.43 -7.05
C PRO A 257 -22.86 7.64 -7.47
N ASN A 258 -22.63 8.41 -8.53
CA ASN A 258 -21.29 8.89 -8.86
C ASN A 258 -20.81 9.84 -7.77
N ASP A 259 -19.56 9.73 -7.32
CA ASP A 259 -18.97 10.61 -6.28
C ASP A 259 -18.77 12.07 -6.76
N VAL A 260 -19.23 12.39 -7.96
CA VAL A 260 -19.18 13.72 -8.54
C VAL A 260 -20.32 14.55 -7.97
N GLN A 261 -20.12 15.08 -6.77
CA GLN A 261 -20.70 16.39 -6.48
C GLN A 261 -19.81 17.42 -7.15
N THR A 262 -20.37 18.02 -8.19
CA THR A 262 -19.82 19.15 -8.96
C THR A 262 -19.13 20.15 -8.06
N VAL A 263 -17.89 20.51 -8.41
CA VAL A 263 -17.28 21.77 -7.99
C VAL A 263 -18.32 22.86 -8.26
N PRO A 264 -18.73 23.68 -7.28
CA PRO A 264 -19.61 24.80 -7.59
C PRO A 264 -18.84 25.68 -8.56
N THR A 265 -19.32 25.77 -9.79
CA THR A 265 -18.93 26.86 -10.69
C THR A 265 -19.24 28.13 -9.92
N GLN A 266 -18.22 28.89 -9.54
CA GLN A 266 -18.47 30.26 -9.11
C GLN A 266 -19.10 30.94 -10.32
N ASP A 267 -20.38 31.28 -10.20
CA ASP A 267 -21.04 32.21 -11.09
C ASP A 267 -20.26 33.52 -11.03
N ASP A 268 -19.45 33.74 -12.06
CA ASP A 268 -18.85 35.02 -12.38
C ASP A 268 -19.96 35.89 -12.96
N SER A 269 -20.90 36.28 -12.10
CA SER A 269 -21.97 37.21 -12.43
C SER A 269 -22.25 38.11 -11.24
N THR A 270 -21.35 39.06 -10.99
CA THR A 270 -21.80 40.42 -10.67
C THR A 270 -20.75 41.42 -11.14
N GLN A 271 -20.86 41.82 -12.41
CA GLN A 271 -20.61 43.21 -12.77
C GLN A 271 -21.78 44.04 -12.22
N GLN A 272 -21.51 44.93 -11.27
CA GLN A 272 -21.95 46.33 -11.27
C GLN A 272 -21.19 47.10 -10.19
#